data_AF-A0A7X9XG87-F1
#
_entry.id   AF-A0A7X9XG87-F1
#
_cell.length_a   1.000
_cell.length_b   1.000
_cell.length_c   1.000
_cell.angle_alpha   90.00
_cell.angle_beta   90.00
_cell.angle_gamma   90.00
#
_symmetry.space_group_name_H-M   'P 1'
#
loop_
_entity.id
_entity.type
_entity.pdbx_description
1 polymer ?
#
loop_
_entity_poly.entity_id
_entity_poly.type
_entity_poly.pdbx_seq_one_letter_code
_entity_poly.pdbx_strand_id
1 'polypeptide(L)' 'MKQAELAELVNVRRETIVHLENGQYNPSLKLAMDIAKVFSVSVEELFEFVEDEKK' A
#
# COMPACT_ATOMS: atom_id res chain seq x y z
N MET A 1 -1.68 11.83 -8.30
CA MET A 1 -2.69 11.27 -7.40
C MET A 1 -2.41 11.75 -5.99
N LYS A 2 -3.43 12.17 -5.23
CA LYS A 2 -3.28 12.54 -3.81
C LYS A 2 -3.57 11.33 -2.90
N GLN A 3 -3.06 11.33 -1.66
CA GLN A 3 -3.32 10.27 -0.68
C GLN A 3 -4.82 10.02 -0.44
N ALA A 4 -5.62 11.09 -0.35
CA ALA A 4 -7.07 10.98 -0.16
C ALA A 4 -7.77 10.30 -1.36
N GLU A 5 -7.31 10.61 -2.57
CA GLU A 5 -7.82 10.03 -3.81
C GLU A 5 -7.49 8.54 -3.89
N LEU A 6 -6.25 8.13 -3.57
CA LEU A 6 -5.88 6.72 -3.50
C LEU A 6 -6.71 5.98 -2.44
N ALA A 7 -6.91 6.58 -1.27
CA ALA A 7 -7.67 5.99 -0.18
C ALA A 7 -9.14 5.73 -0.58
N GLU A 8 -9.75 6.68 -1.30
CA GLU A 8 -11.10 6.51 -1.87
C GLU A 8 -11.14 5.37 -2.89
N LEU A 9 -10.16 5.28 -3.80
CA LEU A 9 -10.10 4.25 -4.85
C LEU A 9 -9.97 2.84 -4.27
N VAL A 10 -9.25 2.67 -3.16
CA VAL A 10 -9.03 1.35 -2.52
C VAL A 10 -9.89 1.12 -1.27
N ASN A 11 -10.86 2.01 -1.02
CA ASN A 11 -11.81 1.96 0.08
C ASN A 11 -11.17 1.80 1.46
N VAL A 12 -10.21 2.67 1.77
CA VAL A 12 -9.58 2.78 3.10
C VAL A 12 -9.60 4.21 3.60
N ARG A 13 -9.20 4.42 4.87
CA ARG A 13 -9.03 5.78 5.39
C ARG A 13 -7.76 6.39 4.80
N ARG A 14 -7.74 7.71 4.60
CA ARG A 14 -6.53 8.44 4.18
C ARG A 14 -5.35 8.15 5.10
N GLU A 15 -5.60 8.05 6.41
CA GLU A 15 -4.59 7.69 7.40
C GLU A 15 -3.95 6.33 7.10
N THR A 16 -4.69 5.35 6.58
CA THR A 16 -4.12 4.04 6.19
C THR A 16 -3.05 4.21 5.12
N ILE A 17 -3.31 5.04 4.10
CA ILE A 17 -2.31 5.36 3.06
C ILE A 17 -1.12 6.10 3.67
N VAL A 18 -1.34 7.05 4.59
CA VAL A 18 -0.27 7.78 5.27
C VAL A 18 0.64 6.82 6.08
N HIS A 19 0.08 5.90 6.86
CA HIS A 19 0.87 4.93 7.63
C HIS A 19 1.62 3.96 6.70
N LEU A 20 0.99 3.56 5.59
CA LEU A 20 1.59 2.70 4.59
C LEU A 20 2.82 3.37 3.94
N GLU A 21 2.69 4.61 3.46
CA GLU A 21 3.78 5.37 2.84
C GLU A 21 4.93 5.66 3.81
N ASN A 22 4.64 5.77 5.11
CA ASN A 22 5.65 5.95 6.15
C ASN A 22 6.28 4.62 6.63
N GLY A 23 5.91 3.47 6.06
CA GLY A 23 6.42 2.16 6.47
C GLY A 23 5.96 1.72 7.87
N GLN A 24 4.92 2.35 8.41
CA GLN A 24 4.39 2.07 9.75
C GLN A 24 3.34 0.96 9.75
N TYR A 25 3.02 0.42 8.58
CA TYR A 25 1.94 -0.52 8.38
C TYR A 25 2.27 -1.51 7.27
N ASN A 26 2.16 -2.80 7.57
CA ASN A 26 2.20 -3.86 6.57
C ASN A 26 0.78 -4.06 5.99
N PRO A 27 0.54 -3.78 4.70
CA PRO A 27 -0.79 -3.89 4.11
C PRO A 27 -1.27 -5.34 4.06
N SER A 28 -2.59 -5.53 4.17
CA SER A 28 -3.19 -6.80 3.78
C SER A 28 -2.95 -7.08 2.28
N LEU A 29 -2.88 -8.35 1.88
CA LEU A 29 -2.75 -8.72 0.46
C LEU A 29 -3.84 -8.08 -0.41
N LYS A 30 -5.08 -8.01 0.07
CA LYS A 30 -6.18 -7.35 -0.64
C LYS A 30 -5.85 -5.88 -0.95
N LEU A 31 -5.37 -5.14 0.05
CA LEU A 31 -5.02 -3.73 -0.10
C LEU A 31 -3.85 -3.55 -1.07
N ALA A 32 -2.80 -4.37 -0.93
CA ALA A 32 -1.67 -4.35 -1.86
C ALA A 32 -2.11 -4.59 -3.31
N MET A 33 -2.97 -5.60 -3.54
CA MET A 33 -3.54 -5.89 -4.86
C MET A 33 -4.43 -4.77 -5.39
N ASP A 34 -5.26 -4.16 -4.54
CA ASP A 34 -6.14 -3.06 -4.96
C ASP A 34 -5.33 -1.80 -5.32
N ILE A 35 -4.24 -1.50 -4.60
CA ILE A 35 -3.30 -0.43 -4.95
C ILE A 35 -2.60 -0.74 -6.28
N ALA A 36 -2.11 -1.97 -6.49
CA ALA A 36 -1.46 -2.37 -7.73
C ALA A 36 -2.36 -2.17 -8.97
N LYS A 37 -3.65 -2.52 -8.84
CA LYS A 37 -4.65 -2.27 -9.91
C LYS A 37 -4.80 -0.79 -10.24
N VAL A 38 -4.81 0.09 -9.23
CA VAL A 38 -4.92 1.54 -9.43
C VAL A 38 -3.75 2.07 -10.27
N PHE A 39 -2.55 1.54 -10.07
CA PHE A 39 -1.35 1.92 -10.81
C PHE A 39 -1.13 1.11 -12.11
N SER A 40 -1.99 0.11 -12.39
CA SER A 40 -1.87 -0.78 -13.55
C SER A 40 -0.51 -1.51 -13.63
N VAL A 41 0.01 -1.91 -12.48
CA VAL A 41 1.25 -2.67 -12.32
C VAL A 41 1.00 -3.96 -11.56
N SER A 42 1.97 -4.86 -11.56
CA SER A 42 1.95 -6.04 -10.69
C SER A 42 2.15 -5.66 -9.22
N VAL A 43 1.72 -6.52 -8.29
CA VAL A 43 1.88 -6.22 -6.85
C VAL A 43 3.34 -6.28 -6.43
N GLU A 44 4.12 -7.12 -7.11
CA GLU A 44 5.56 -7.31 -6.94
C GLU A 44 6.38 -6.08 -7.38
N GLU A 45 5.82 -5.20 -8.21
CA GLU A 45 6.44 -3.92 -8.57
C GLU A 45 6.27 -2.84 -7.50
N LEU A 46 5.30 -3.00 -6.59
CA LEU A 46 4.99 -2.03 -5.52
C LEU A 46 5.42 -2.49 -4.13
N PHE A 47 5.41 -3.80 -3.88
CA PHE A 47 5.64 -4.37 -2.57
C PHE A 47 6.63 -5.52 -2.66
N GLU A 48 7.54 -5.57 -1.70
CA GLU A 48 8.51 -6.65 -1.53
C GLU A 48 8.45 -7.20 -0.11
N PHE A 49 8.72 -8.49 0.03
CA PHE A 49 8.97 -9.07 1.35
C PHE A 49 10.42 -8.76 1.72
N VAL A 50 10.59 -7.71 2.53
CA VAL A 50 11.88 -7.43 3.17
C VAL A 50 11.98 -8.36 4.38
N GLU A 51 13.03 -9.19 4.44
CA GLU A 51 13.35 -9.87 5.69
C GLU A 51 13.69 -8.78 6.71
N ASP A 52 12.98 -8.76 7.85
CA ASP A 52 13.37 -7.90 8.97
C ASP A 52 14.84 -8.20 9.26
N GLU A 53 15.73 -7.21 9.06
CA GLU A 53 17.08 -7.29 9.60
C GLU A 53 16.92 -7.46 11.11
N LYS A 54 17.02 -8.72 11.56
CA LYS A 54 16.98 -9.07 12.96
C LYS A 54 18.00 -8.18 13.66
N LYS A 55 17.51 -7.24 14.47
CA LYS A 55 18.32 -6.52 15.44
C LYS A 55 19.02 -7.50 16.39
#